data_AF-U3U2Y7-F1
#
_entry.id   AF-U3U2Y7-F1
#
_cell.length_a   1.000
_cell.length_b   1.000
_cell.length_c   1.000
_cell.angle_alpha   90.00
_cell.angle_beta   90.00
_cell.angle_gamma   90.00
#
_symmetry.space_group_name_H-M   'P 1'
#
loop_
_entity.id
_entity.type
_entity.pdbx_description
1 polymer ?
#
loop_
_entity_poly.entity_id
_entity_poly.type
_entity_poly.pdbx_seq_one_letter_code
_entity_poly.pdbx_strand_id
1 'polypeptide(L)'
;MLTRPDFYDGVKPIAANIDQIIIVSAILPELSLNIIDRYLVASETLGVEPLLVLNKTDLLDDDARAFVDEQMDIYRHIGYRVLMVSSRAKDGLKDLEAALTGRVSIFAGQSGVGKSSLLNNLLGLDLAGDEILTSDVSDVSGLGQHTTTASRLYHFPHGGDVIDSPGVREFGLWHLEPEQITQGFVEFREFLGGCKFRDCKHDNDPGCAIREAVENRIIDISRFGNYHRILESMAQVKTRKNFSASED
;
A
#
# COMPACT_ATOMS: atom_id res chain seq x y z
N MET A 1 13.83 -3.33 7.99
CA MET A 1 12.79 -4.06 8.76
C MET A 1 11.50 -3.30 8.61
N LEU A 2 10.43 -3.91 8.09
CA LEU A 2 9.11 -3.29 8.00
C LEU A 2 8.49 -3.29 9.39
N THR A 3 8.22 -2.09 9.90
CA THR A 3 7.56 -1.89 11.19
C THR A 3 6.21 -1.23 11.00
N ARG A 4 5.23 -1.65 11.79
CA ARG A 4 3.94 -1.00 11.89
C ARG A 4 3.73 -0.54 13.31
N PRO A 5 3.32 0.72 13.50
CA PRO A 5 2.94 1.15 14.81
C PRO A 5 1.51 0.72 15.14
N ASP A 6 1.31 0.34 16.40
CA ASP A 6 0.05 -0.07 17.01
C ASP A 6 -0.31 0.94 18.10
N PHE A 7 -1.61 1.19 18.31
CA PHE A 7 -2.08 2.16 19.30
C PHE A 7 -1.74 1.75 20.73
N TYR A 8 -1.79 0.45 21.02
CA TYR A 8 -1.56 -0.07 22.38
C TYR A 8 -0.13 -0.58 22.57
N ASP A 9 0.44 -1.21 21.53
CA ASP A 9 1.68 -1.96 21.68
C ASP A 9 2.93 -1.27 21.09
N GLY A 10 2.82 0.00 20.67
CA GLY A 10 3.96 0.74 20.10
C GLY A 10 4.37 0.23 18.71
N VAL A 11 5.64 0.37 18.35
CA VAL A 11 6.15 -0.01 17.02
C VAL A 11 6.46 -1.52 16.98
N LYS A 12 5.75 -2.29 16.15
CA LYS A 12 5.94 -3.73 15.99
C LYS A 12 6.61 -4.08 14.66
N PRO A 13 7.64 -4.96 14.65
CA PRO A 13 8.11 -5.58 13.41
C PRO A 13 7.01 -6.44 12.79
N ILE A 14 6.78 -6.27 11.48
CA ILE A 14 5.92 -7.17 10.68
C ILE A 14 6.78 -8.16 9.90
N ALA A 15 7.86 -7.67 9.31
CA ALA A 15 8.77 -8.46 8.49
C ALA A 15 10.18 -7.86 8.47
N ALA A 16 11.18 -8.70 8.28
CA ALA A 16 12.58 -8.31 8.10
C ALA A 16 13.15 -9.02 6.86
N ASN A 17 14.23 -8.47 6.31
CA ASN A 17 14.92 -9.01 5.13
C ASN A 17 13.97 -9.26 3.94
N ILE A 18 13.11 -8.28 3.67
CA ILE A 18 12.24 -8.27 2.49
C ILE A 18 12.91 -7.47 1.37
N ASP A 19 12.82 -7.98 0.15
CA ASP A 19 13.33 -7.31 -1.06
C ASP A 19 12.25 -6.46 -1.72
N GLN A 20 10.97 -6.83 -1.56
CA GLN A 20 9.84 -6.12 -2.15
C GLN A 20 8.56 -6.16 -1.31
N ILE A 21 7.73 -5.12 -1.47
CA ILE A 21 6.39 -5.02 -0.88
C ILE A 21 5.36 -5.08 -2.00
N ILE A 22 4.49 -6.10 -1.95
CA ILE A 22 3.40 -6.29 -2.90
C ILE A 22 2.15 -5.62 -2.33
N ILE A 23 1.80 -4.46 -2.88
CA ILE A 23 0.65 -3.66 -2.47
C ILE A 23 -0.57 -4.16 -3.23
N VAL A 24 -1.36 -5.01 -2.58
CA VAL A 24 -2.58 -5.61 -3.14
C VAL A 24 -3.79 -4.74 -2.83
N SER A 25 -4.44 -4.26 -3.88
CA SER A 25 -5.70 -3.51 -3.84
C SER A 25 -6.76 -4.19 -4.71
N ALA A 26 -8.02 -3.84 -4.54
CA ALA A 26 -9.12 -4.32 -5.38
C ALA A 26 -10.23 -3.26 -5.44
N ILE A 27 -11.08 -3.31 -6.46
CA ILE A 27 -12.24 -2.40 -6.57
C ILE A 27 -13.28 -2.66 -5.46
N LEU A 28 -13.42 -3.92 -5.04
CA LEU A 28 -14.28 -4.32 -3.92
C LEU A 28 -13.46 -4.84 -2.74
N PRO A 29 -13.70 -4.34 -1.51
CA PRO A 29 -14.81 -3.47 -1.11
C PRO A 29 -14.65 -1.98 -1.45
N GLU A 30 -13.42 -1.47 -1.57
CA GLU A 30 -13.12 -0.09 -1.97
C GLU A 30 -11.68 0.01 -2.51
N LEU A 31 -11.48 0.75 -3.61
CA LEU A 31 -10.14 1.12 -4.08
C LEU A 31 -9.69 2.41 -3.39
N SER A 32 -8.88 2.28 -2.33
CA SER A 32 -8.36 3.42 -1.58
C SER A 32 -6.94 3.83 -2.02
N LEU A 33 -6.84 4.91 -2.81
CA LEU A 33 -5.54 5.48 -3.24
C LEU A 33 -4.70 5.95 -2.05
N ASN A 34 -5.33 6.48 -1.00
CA ASN A 34 -4.65 6.91 0.22
C ASN A 34 -3.87 5.76 0.90
N ILE A 35 -4.37 4.52 0.82
CA ILE A 35 -3.67 3.37 1.39
C ILE A 35 -2.49 2.95 0.53
N ILE A 36 -2.66 2.99 -0.80
CA ILE A 36 -1.55 2.76 -1.74
C ILE A 36 -0.43 3.76 -1.45
N ASP A 37 -0.76 5.04 -1.36
CA ASP A 37 0.19 6.12 -1.11
C ASP A 37 0.96 5.93 0.20
N ARG A 38 0.27 5.46 1.26
CA ARG A 38 0.92 5.15 2.54
C ARG A 38 1.92 4.01 2.44
N TYR A 39 1.60 2.95 1.71
CA TYR A 39 2.54 1.84 1.50
C TYR A 39 3.70 2.27 0.62
N LEU A 40 3.48 3.13 -0.38
CA LEU A 40 4.55 3.69 -1.20
C LEU A 40 5.52 4.50 -0.34
N VAL A 41 5.03 5.43 0.48
CA VAL A 41 5.86 6.20 1.41
C VAL A 41 6.67 5.28 2.34
N ALA A 42 6.04 4.23 2.86
CA ALA A 42 6.72 3.25 3.71
C ALA A 42 7.82 2.49 2.94
N SER A 43 7.53 2.08 1.70
CA SER A 43 8.44 1.33 0.84
C SER A 43 9.68 2.17 0.52
N GLU A 44 9.47 3.43 0.13
CA GLU A 44 10.53 4.40 -0.14
C GLU A 44 11.39 4.69 1.09
N THR A 45 10.76 4.83 2.27
CA THR A 45 11.49 5.06 3.52
C THR A 45 12.35 3.85 3.92
N LEU A 46 11.90 2.65 3.57
CA LEU A 46 12.61 1.40 3.86
C LEU A 46 13.64 1.01 2.79
N GLY A 47 13.63 1.69 1.63
CA GLY A 47 14.45 1.32 0.48
C GLY A 47 14.05 -0.04 -0.12
N VAL A 48 12.77 -0.40 -0.04
CA VAL A 48 12.22 -1.67 -0.54
C VAL A 48 11.38 -1.41 -1.77
N GLU A 49 11.53 -2.21 -2.83
CA GLU A 49 10.80 -1.99 -4.10
C GLU A 49 9.29 -2.28 -3.92
N PRO A 50 8.39 -1.31 -4.18
CA PRO A 50 6.96 -1.57 -4.18
C PRO A 50 6.49 -2.11 -5.54
N LEU A 51 5.60 -3.10 -5.51
CA LEU A 51 4.84 -3.58 -6.66
C LEU A 51 3.35 -3.40 -6.39
N LEU A 52 2.66 -2.60 -7.20
CA LEU A 52 1.20 -2.46 -7.09
C LEU A 52 0.54 -3.61 -7.84
N VAL A 53 -0.40 -4.27 -7.17
CA VAL A 53 -1.20 -5.34 -7.73
C VAL A 53 -2.67 -5.02 -7.52
N LEU A 54 -3.40 -4.79 -8.60
CA LEU A 54 -4.84 -4.67 -8.55
C LEU A 54 -5.49 -6.02 -8.86
N ASN A 55 -6.15 -6.59 -7.85
CA ASN A 55 -6.86 -7.86 -7.93
C ASN A 55 -8.35 -7.67 -8.28
N LYS A 56 -9.02 -8.80 -8.58
CA LYS A 56 -10.45 -8.90 -8.90
C LYS A 56 -10.84 -8.12 -10.16
N THR A 57 -9.95 -8.09 -11.15
CA THR A 57 -10.21 -7.43 -12.43
C THR A 57 -11.34 -8.10 -13.23
N ASP A 58 -11.70 -9.33 -12.89
CA ASP A 58 -12.85 -10.06 -13.42
C ASP A 58 -14.21 -9.44 -13.05
N LEU A 59 -14.24 -8.53 -12.08
CA LEU A 59 -15.46 -7.83 -11.64
C LEU A 59 -15.64 -6.47 -12.33
N LEU A 60 -14.71 -6.05 -13.18
CA LEU A 60 -14.75 -4.77 -13.86
C LEU A 60 -15.50 -4.91 -15.19
N ASP A 61 -16.50 -4.06 -15.40
CA ASP A 61 -17.00 -3.78 -16.75
C ASP A 61 -16.04 -2.84 -17.49
N ASP A 62 -16.30 -2.57 -18.78
CA ASP A 62 -15.40 -1.78 -19.61
C ASP A 62 -15.19 -0.34 -19.09
N ASP A 63 -16.25 0.28 -18.55
CA ASP A 63 -16.20 1.63 -17.98
C ASP A 63 -15.39 1.66 -16.66
N ALA A 64 -15.66 0.72 -15.75
CA ALA A 64 -14.90 0.58 -14.51
C ALA A 64 -13.44 0.23 -14.78
N ARG A 65 -13.17 -0.57 -15.81
CA ARG A 65 -11.80 -0.91 -16.22
C ARG A 65 -11.06 0.32 -16.73
N ALA A 66 -11.67 1.14 -17.58
CA ALA A 66 -11.07 2.39 -18.07
C ALA A 66 -10.79 3.36 -16.91
N PHE A 67 -11.76 3.54 -16.00
CA PHE A 67 -11.58 4.38 -14.82
C PHE A 67 -10.41 3.91 -13.95
N VAL A 68 -10.36 2.61 -13.66
CA VAL A 68 -9.29 2.04 -12.85
C VAL A 68 -7.92 2.18 -13.53
N ASP A 69 -7.84 1.97 -14.83
CA ASP A 69 -6.59 2.08 -15.57
C ASP A 69 -6.06 3.52 -15.55
N GLU A 70 -6.93 4.52 -15.69
CA GLU A 70 -6.60 5.94 -15.52
C GLU A 70 -6.04 6.23 -14.11
N GLN A 71 -6.66 5.68 -13.06
CA GLN A 71 -6.12 5.83 -11.69
C GLN A 71 -4.76 5.16 -11.52
N MET A 72 -4.54 4.00 -12.16
CA MET A 72 -3.28 3.28 -12.08
C MET A 72 -2.16 3.94 -12.91
N ASP A 73 -2.51 4.65 -13.98
CA ASP A 73 -1.56 5.42 -14.80
C ASP A 73 -0.86 6.51 -14.00
N ILE A 74 -1.51 7.09 -12.98
CA ILE A 74 -0.88 8.02 -12.04
C ILE A 74 0.40 7.39 -11.45
N TYR A 75 0.32 6.12 -11.03
CA TYR A 75 1.45 5.39 -10.45
C TYR A 75 2.46 4.93 -11.50
N ARG A 76 2.00 4.57 -12.71
CA ARG A 76 2.90 4.19 -13.81
C ARG A 76 3.75 5.38 -14.27
N HIS A 77 3.15 6.57 -14.38
CA HIS A 77 3.85 7.79 -14.80
C HIS A 77 4.95 8.23 -13.83
N ILE A 78 4.80 7.95 -12.54
CA ILE A 78 5.83 8.22 -11.52
C ILE A 78 6.82 7.06 -11.35
N GLY A 79 6.76 6.05 -12.23
CA GLY A 79 7.78 5.00 -12.35
C GLY A 79 7.49 3.69 -11.61
N TYR A 80 6.31 3.55 -10.97
CA TYR A 80 5.96 2.31 -10.29
C TYR A 80 5.41 1.25 -11.26
N ARG A 81 5.74 -0.01 -10.96
CA ARG A 81 5.18 -1.16 -11.67
C ARG A 81 3.78 -1.45 -11.14
N VAL A 82 2.82 -1.61 -12.05
CA VAL A 82 1.43 -1.95 -11.73
C VAL A 82 1.04 -3.21 -12.51
N LEU A 83 0.54 -4.23 -11.82
CA LEU A 83 -0.01 -5.43 -12.41
C LEU A 83 -1.50 -5.53 -12.14
N MET A 84 -2.25 -5.90 -13.17
CA MET A 84 -3.69 -6.12 -13.13
C MET A 84 -3.91 -7.63 -13.14
N VAL A 85 -4.54 -8.17 -12.10
CA VAL A 85 -4.67 -9.63 -11.92
C VAL A 85 -6.08 -10.02 -11.51
N SER A 86 -6.45 -11.25 -11.83
CA SER A 86 -7.62 -11.91 -11.26
C SER A 86 -7.24 -13.28 -10.76
N SER A 87 -7.30 -13.47 -9.44
CA SER A 87 -7.16 -14.78 -8.82
C SER A 87 -8.21 -15.78 -9.33
N ARG A 88 -9.45 -15.33 -9.59
CA ARG A 88 -10.55 -16.19 -10.04
C ARG A 88 -10.41 -16.61 -11.51
N ALA A 89 -10.12 -15.66 -12.40
CA ALA A 89 -9.92 -15.92 -13.82
C ALA A 89 -8.52 -16.46 -14.14
N LYS A 90 -7.60 -16.46 -13.16
CA LYS A 90 -6.17 -16.77 -13.30
C LYS A 90 -5.47 -15.90 -14.35
N ASP A 91 -5.96 -14.67 -14.51
CA ASP A 91 -5.40 -13.68 -15.43
C ASP A 91 -4.32 -12.84 -14.75
N GLY A 92 -3.25 -12.51 -15.48
CA GLY A 92 -2.08 -11.77 -14.97
C GLY A 92 -1.23 -12.49 -13.92
N LEU A 93 -1.58 -13.72 -13.49
CA LEU A 93 -0.84 -14.44 -12.45
C LEU A 93 0.58 -14.82 -12.86
N LYS A 94 0.82 -15.13 -14.14
CA LYS A 94 2.16 -15.46 -14.65
C LYS A 94 3.13 -14.28 -14.52
N ASP A 95 2.66 -13.07 -14.81
CA ASP A 95 3.49 -11.87 -14.69
C ASP A 95 3.78 -11.55 -13.22
N LEU A 96 2.81 -11.84 -12.33
CA LEU A 96 3.00 -11.75 -10.89
C LEU A 96 4.01 -12.79 -10.39
N GLU A 97 3.92 -14.06 -10.79
CA GLU A 97 4.91 -15.10 -10.45
C GLU A 97 6.32 -14.71 -10.91
N ALA A 98 6.46 -14.21 -12.14
CA ALA A 98 7.73 -13.76 -12.66
C ALA A 98 8.32 -12.60 -11.84
N ALA A 99 7.48 -11.68 -11.36
CA ALA A 99 7.90 -10.57 -10.49
C ALA A 99 8.29 -11.02 -9.07
N LEU A 100 7.74 -12.14 -8.58
CA LEU A 100 8.02 -12.71 -7.26
C LEU A 100 9.24 -13.64 -7.24
N THR A 101 9.64 -14.15 -8.40
CA THR A 101 10.69 -15.16 -8.52
C THR A 101 12.03 -14.66 -7.98
N GLY A 102 12.62 -15.41 -7.04
CA GLY A 102 13.95 -15.13 -6.50
C GLY A 102 14.04 -13.95 -5.53
N ARG A 103 12.91 -13.45 -5.02
CA ARG A 103 12.81 -12.33 -4.08
C ARG A 103 12.03 -12.72 -2.82
N VAL A 104 12.32 -12.08 -1.70
CA VAL A 104 11.51 -12.17 -0.47
C VAL A 104 10.47 -11.06 -0.48
N SER A 105 9.21 -11.45 -0.62
CA SER A 105 8.09 -10.53 -0.81
C SER A 105 7.19 -10.49 0.41
N ILE A 106 6.55 -9.36 0.70
CA ILE A 106 5.44 -9.30 1.66
C ILE A 106 4.18 -8.81 0.98
N PHE A 107 3.05 -9.48 1.23
CA PHE A 107 1.75 -9.04 0.71
C PHE A 107 1.11 -8.09 1.71
N ALA A 108 0.85 -6.86 1.26
CA ALA A 108 0.29 -5.79 2.06
C ALA A 108 -0.98 -5.25 1.40
N GLY A 109 -1.97 -4.86 2.19
CA GLY A 109 -3.25 -4.38 1.65
C GLY A 109 -4.41 -4.57 2.62
N GLN A 110 -5.54 -3.95 2.31
CA GLN A 110 -6.74 -4.03 3.14
C GLN A 110 -7.29 -5.46 3.27
N SER A 111 -8.12 -5.70 4.27
CA SER A 111 -8.87 -6.96 4.38
C SER A 111 -9.85 -7.10 3.21
N GLY A 112 -10.02 -8.31 2.68
CA GLY A 112 -10.98 -8.58 1.61
C GLY A 112 -10.51 -8.27 0.17
N VAL A 113 -9.31 -7.70 -0.03
CA VAL A 113 -8.74 -7.45 -1.39
C VAL A 113 -8.28 -8.72 -2.12
N GLY A 114 -8.25 -9.87 -1.42
CA GLY A 114 -7.91 -11.18 -2.01
C GLY A 114 -6.43 -11.59 -1.92
N LYS A 115 -5.69 -11.10 -0.91
CA LYS A 115 -4.29 -11.53 -0.65
C LYS A 115 -4.17 -13.05 -0.50
N SER A 116 -4.98 -13.66 0.38
CA SER A 116 -4.95 -15.11 0.63
C SER A 116 -5.32 -15.91 -0.62
N SER A 117 -6.30 -15.46 -1.41
CA SER A 117 -6.68 -16.11 -2.67
C SER A 117 -5.55 -16.06 -3.72
N LEU A 118 -4.84 -14.93 -3.82
CA LEU A 118 -3.65 -14.83 -4.66
C LEU A 118 -2.55 -15.78 -4.18
N LEU A 119 -2.28 -15.82 -2.88
CA LEU A 119 -1.26 -16.72 -2.31
C LEU A 119 -1.57 -18.19 -2.57
N ASN A 120 -2.82 -18.63 -2.38
CA ASN A 120 -3.19 -20.02 -2.64
C ASN A 120 -2.98 -20.42 -4.10
N ASN A 121 -3.31 -19.53 -5.05
CA ASN A 121 -3.08 -19.77 -6.47
C ASN A 121 -1.58 -19.86 -6.80
N LEU A 122 -0.78 -18.91 -6.30
CA LEU A 122 0.66 -18.82 -6.57
C LEU A 122 1.45 -19.96 -5.92
N LEU A 123 1.00 -20.46 -4.76
CA LEU A 123 1.62 -21.59 -4.07
C LEU A 123 1.12 -22.95 -4.56
N GLY A 124 0.07 -22.97 -5.40
CA GLY A 124 -0.57 -24.20 -5.86
C GLY A 124 -1.32 -24.97 -4.76
N LEU A 125 -1.65 -24.30 -3.64
CA LEU A 125 -2.29 -24.92 -2.47
C LEU A 125 -3.75 -25.29 -2.74
N ASP A 126 -4.43 -24.58 -3.64
CA ASP A 126 -5.80 -24.89 -4.09
C ASP A 126 -5.91 -26.32 -4.69
N LEU A 127 -4.80 -26.90 -5.15
CA LEU A 127 -4.76 -28.25 -5.73
C LEU A 127 -4.31 -29.32 -4.73
N ALA A 128 -3.73 -28.92 -3.59
CA ALA A 128 -3.09 -29.81 -2.63
C ALA A 128 -3.95 -30.11 -1.38
N GLY A 129 -5.03 -29.37 -1.15
CA GLY A 129 -5.92 -29.54 0.01
C GLY A 129 -5.39 -28.92 1.32
N ASP A 130 -4.21 -28.31 1.29
CA ASP A 130 -3.60 -27.53 2.38
C ASP A 130 -3.81 -26.03 2.16
N GLU A 131 -5.08 -25.61 2.03
CA GLU A 131 -5.43 -24.22 1.73
C GLU A 131 -5.12 -23.27 2.90
N ILE A 132 -4.54 -22.11 2.60
CA ILE A 132 -4.59 -20.98 3.54
C ILE A 132 -6.05 -20.58 3.64
N LEU A 133 -6.60 -20.59 4.86
CA LEU A 133 -8.01 -20.27 5.12
C LEU A 133 -8.38 -18.92 4.48
N THR A 134 -9.24 -18.97 3.46
CA THR A 134 -9.89 -17.80 2.88
C THR A 134 -11.27 -17.66 3.53
N SER A 135 -11.47 -16.70 4.43
CA SER A 135 -12.83 -16.34 4.82
C SER A 135 -13.39 -15.35 3.80
N ASP A 136 -14.54 -15.67 3.21
CA ASP A 136 -15.30 -14.73 2.39
C ASP A 136 -15.60 -13.43 3.16
N VAL A 137 -15.74 -12.33 2.42
CA VAL A 137 -16.18 -11.05 2.98
C VAL A 137 -17.55 -11.30 3.62
N SER A 138 -17.67 -11.17 4.94
CA SER A 138 -18.92 -11.48 5.63
C SER A 138 -20.07 -10.65 5.05
N ASP A 139 -21.09 -11.34 4.49
CA ASP A 139 -22.32 -10.75 3.92
C ASP A 139 -23.09 -9.87 4.91
N VAL A 140 -22.78 -9.98 6.21
CA VAL A 140 -23.48 -9.28 7.30
C VAL A 140 -22.89 -7.90 7.61
N SER A 141 -21.64 -7.60 7.23
CA SER A 141 -20.96 -6.36 7.67
C SER A 141 -20.20 -5.59 6.60
N GLY A 142 -19.96 -6.15 5.41
CA GLY A 142 -19.15 -5.52 4.35
C GLY A 142 -17.67 -5.32 4.72
N LEU A 143 -17.24 -5.75 5.91
CA LEU A 143 -15.89 -5.60 6.43
C LEU A 143 -15.19 -6.96 6.37
N GLY A 144 -14.07 -7.05 5.63
CA GLY A 144 -13.32 -8.30 5.50
C GLY A 144 -12.88 -8.85 6.87
N GLN A 145 -13.20 -10.11 7.14
CA GLN A 145 -12.83 -10.83 8.36
C GLN A 145 -11.35 -11.23 8.31
N HIS A 146 -10.62 -11.00 9.41
CA HIS A 146 -9.20 -11.35 9.49
C HIS A 146 -9.04 -12.85 9.69
N THR A 147 -8.52 -13.58 8.71
CA THR A 147 -8.22 -15.03 8.85
C THR A 147 -6.77 -15.29 9.28
N THR A 148 -5.80 -14.47 8.84
CA THR A 148 -4.39 -14.63 9.21
C THR A 148 -4.05 -13.87 10.49
N THR A 149 -3.72 -14.59 11.58
CA THR A 149 -3.40 -14.02 12.91
C THR A 149 -1.90 -13.86 13.19
N ALA A 150 -1.02 -14.49 12.40
CA ALA A 150 0.43 -14.40 12.53
C ALA A 150 1.11 -14.35 11.16
N SER A 151 2.20 -13.60 11.03
CA SER A 151 3.00 -13.58 9.81
C SER A 151 3.57 -14.98 9.52
N ARG A 152 3.36 -15.51 8.32
CA ARG A 152 3.88 -16.82 7.90
C ARG A 152 4.73 -16.67 6.64
N LEU A 153 5.86 -17.35 6.60
CA LEU A 153 6.71 -17.44 5.42
C LEU A 153 6.32 -18.68 4.60
N TYR A 154 6.13 -18.50 3.31
CA TYR A 154 5.92 -19.56 2.34
C TYR A 154 6.98 -19.49 1.24
N HIS A 155 7.29 -20.62 0.63
CA HIS A 155 8.24 -20.73 -0.47
C HIS A 155 7.49 -21.01 -1.76
N PHE A 156 7.76 -20.25 -2.82
CA PHE A 156 7.14 -20.48 -4.12
C PHE A 156 7.78 -21.70 -4.82
N PRO A 157 6.99 -22.52 -5.53
CA PRO A 157 7.50 -23.68 -6.28
C PRO A 157 8.59 -23.32 -7.31
N HIS A 158 8.50 -22.11 -7.88
CA HIS A 158 9.41 -21.59 -8.90
C HIS A 158 10.52 -20.70 -8.33
N GLY A 159 10.66 -20.63 -7.01
CA GLY A 159 11.67 -19.84 -6.30
C GLY A 159 11.17 -18.46 -5.86
N GLY A 160 11.75 -17.93 -4.77
CA GLY A 160 11.25 -16.75 -4.07
C GLY A 160 10.40 -17.11 -2.87
N ASP A 161 10.28 -16.16 -1.95
CA ASP A 161 9.58 -16.35 -0.68
C ASP A 161 8.51 -15.30 -0.49
N VAL A 162 7.46 -15.64 0.24
CA VAL A 162 6.40 -14.69 0.59
C VAL A 162 6.04 -14.74 2.05
N ILE A 163 5.99 -13.56 2.66
CA ILE A 163 5.47 -13.36 4.01
C ILE A 163 4.01 -12.94 3.86
N ASP A 164 3.08 -13.79 4.29
CA ASP A 164 1.68 -13.39 4.46
C ASP A 164 1.56 -12.56 5.73
N SER A 165 0.91 -11.40 5.64
CA SER A 165 0.70 -10.50 6.77
C SER A 165 -0.80 -10.32 7.02
N PRO A 166 -1.24 -10.20 8.29
CA PRO A 166 -2.63 -9.88 8.59
C PRO A 166 -3.07 -8.62 7.83
N GLY A 167 -4.23 -8.67 7.18
CA GLY A 167 -4.78 -7.50 6.50
C GLY A 167 -4.83 -6.30 7.44
N VAL A 168 -4.34 -5.15 6.99
CA VAL A 168 -4.28 -3.94 7.82
C VAL A 168 -5.40 -3.01 7.40
N ARG A 169 -6.27 -2.61 8.34
CA ARG A 169 -7.35 -1.63 8.08
C ARG A 169 -6.78 -0.22 7.92
N GLU A 170 -5.77 0.14 8.72
CA GLU A 170 -5.03 1.40 8.63
C GLU A 170 -3.52 1.16 8.78
N PHE A 171 -2.74 1.45 7.72
CA PHE A 171 -1.28 1.43 7.83
C PHE A 171 -0.80 2.76 8.41
N GLY A 172 -0.39 2.74 9.66
CA GLY A 172 0.07 3.91 10.40
C GLY A 172 1.47 4.38 10.01
N LEU A 173 1.61 5.65 9.63
CA LEU A 173 2.90 6.29 9.35
C LEU A 173 3.36 7.25 10.44
N TRP A 174 2.70 7.28 11.61
CA TRP A 174 2.97 8.28 12.67
C TRP A 174 4.33 8.14 13.37
N HIS A 175 5.10 7.11 13.03
CA HIS A 175 6.49 6.94 13.48
C HIS A 175 7.51 7.65 12.56
N LEU A 176 7.05 8.14 11.41
CA LEU A 176 7.85 8.92 10.47
C LEU A 176 7.76 10.41 10.79
N GLU A 177 8.78 11.16 10.42
CA GLU A 177 8.74 12.62 10.43
C GLU A 177 8.14 13.18 9.12
N PRO A 178 7.54 14.39 9.13
CA PRO A 178 6.92 14.98 7.94
C PRO A 178 7.84 15.00 6.72
N GLU A 179 9.13 15.27 6.91
CA GLU A 179 10.12 15.32 5.84
C GLU A 179 10.32 13.95 5.17
N GLN A 180 10.22 12.86 5.95
CA GLN A 180 10.27 11.50 5.39
C GLN A 180 9.01 11.18 4.58
N ILE A 181 7.85 11.70 4.99
CA ILE A 181 6.62 11.60 4.20
C ILE A 181 6.81 12.33 2.87
N THR A 182 7.31 13.57 2.89
CA THR A 182 7.56 14.35 1.67
C THR A 182 8.53 13.64 0.73
N GLN A 183 9.60 13.03 1.26
CA GLN A 183 10.56 12.25 0.46
C GLN A 183 9.97 10.93 -0.07
N GLY A 184 8.93 10.39 0.58
CA GLY A 184 8.23 9.18 0.15
C GLY A 184 7.34 9.38 -1.09
N PHE A 185 7.02 10.62 -1.45
CA PHE A 185 6.42 10.96 -2.74
C PHE A 185 7.56 11.20 -3.74
N VAL A 186 7.85 10.19 -4.56
CA VAL A 186 9.01 10.16 -5.47
C VAL A 186 8.99 11.35 -6.44
N GLU A 187 7.82 11.72 -6.92
CA GLU A 187 7.58 12.81 -7.84
C GLU A 187 7.78 14.19 -7.20
N PHE A 188 7.81 14.30 -5.86
CA PHE A 188 8.07 15.57 -5.17
C PHE A 188 9.57 15.89 -5.15
N ARG A 189 10.43 14.87 -5.23
CA ARG A 189 11.88 14.98 -5.00
C ARG A 189 12.54 16.02 -5.90
N GLU A 190 12.08 16.15 -7.14
CA GLU A 190 12.61 17.12 -8.11
C GLU A 190 12.29 18.58 -7.74
N PHE A 191 11.25 18.82 -6.94
CA PHE A 191 10.80 20.15 -6.54
C PHE A 191 11.26 20.56 -5.13
N LEU A 192 11.87 19.62 -4.38
CA LEU A 192 12.38 19.90 -3.04
C LEU A 192 13.51 20.93 -3.08
N GLY A 193 13.44 21.92 -2.19
CA GLY A 193 14.37 23.06 -2.18
C GLY A 193 14.07 24.15 -3.22
N GLY A 194 13.13 23.92 -4.15
CA GLY A 194 12.67 24.91 -5.13
C GLY A 194 11.64 25.91 -4.59
N CYS A 195 11.14 25.71 -3.37
CA CYS A 195 10.16 26.59 -2.75
C CYS A 195 10.80 27.93 -2.34
N LYS A 196 9.98 28.99 -2.32
CA LYS A 196 10.39 30.34 -1.88
C LYS A 196 10.91 30.36 -0.43
N PHE A 197 10.29 29.56 0.44
CA PHE A 197 10.65 29.44 1.86
C PHE A 197 11.30 28.10 2.15
N ARG A 198 12.32 28.09 3.01
CA ARG A 198 13.07 26.87 3.37
C ARG A 198 12.26 25.89 4.24
N ASP A 199 11.36 26.43 5.04
CA ASP A 199 10.49 25.72 5.97
C ASP A 199 9.04 25.58 5.46
N CYS A 200 8.87 25.66 4.14
CA CYS A 200 7.59 25.47 3.46
C CYS A 200 6.92 24.17 3.90
N LYS A 201 5.66 24.26 4.31
CA LYS A 201 4.78 23.14 4.66
C LYS A 201 4.07 22.54 3.47
N HIS A 202 4.27 23.15 2.30
CA HIS A 202 3.73 22.74 1.01
C HIS A 202 2.19 22.74 0.95
N ASP A 203 1.52 23.43 1.86
CA ASP A 203 0.06 23.59 1.90
C ASP A 203 -0.33 24.93 1.25
N ASN A 204 -0.63 25.95 2.06
CA ASN A 204 -1.05 27.27 1.59
C ASN A 204 0.10 28.29 1.46
N ASP A 205 1.35 27.84 1.53
CA ASP A 205 2.51 28.74 1.52
C ASP A 205 2.69 29.43 0.14
N PRO A 206 2.92 30.75 0.10
CA PRO A 206 3.19 31.45 -1.16
C PRO A 206 4.51 31.00 -1.81
N GLY A 207 4.50 30.70 -3.11
CA GLY A 207 5.70 30.28 -3.85
C GLY A 207 6.17 28.85 -3.53
N CYS A 208 5.23 27.95 -3.24
CA CYS A 208 5.51 26.52 -3.10
C CYS A 208 5.68 25.87 -4.49
N ALA A 209 6.87 25.36 -4.79
CA ALA A 209 7.16 24.71 -6.07
C ALA A 209 6.35 23.42 -6.28
N ILE A 210 6.07 22.65 -5.22
CA ILE A 210 5.23 21.44 -5.30
C ILE A 210 3.80 21.83 -5.70
N ARG A 211 3.24 22.87 -5.06
CA ARG A 211 1.87 23.31 -5.40
C ARG A 211 1.79 23.85 -6.82
N GLU A 212 2.80 24.61 -7.27
CA GLU A 212 2.90 25.06 -8.65
C GLU A 212 2.98 23.89 -9.64
N ALA A 213 3.71 22.82 -9.30
CA ALA A 213 3.76 21.60 -10.11
C ALA A 213 2.40 20.88 -10.17
N VAL A 214 1.60 20.92 -9.10
CA VAL A 214 0.21 20.43 -9.09
C VAL A 214 -0.69 21.31 -9.98
N GLU A 215 -0.59 22.64 -9.88
CA GLU A 215 -1.32 23.59 -10.71
C GLU A 215 -1.01 23.39 -12.22
N ASN A 216 0.24 23.05 -12.53
CA ASN A 216 0.71 22.74 -13.89
C ASN A 216 0.45 21.28 -14.32
N ARG A 217 -0.23 20.45 -13.50
CA ARG A 217 -0.54 19.03 -13.77
C ARG A 217 0.68 18.14 -13.98
N ILE A 218 1.84 18.53 -13.46
CA ILE A 218 3.03 17.68 -13.42
C ILE A 218 2.88 16.66 -12.28
N ILE A 219 2.31 17.09 -11.15
CA ILE A 219 1.93 16.25 -10.03
C ILE A 219 0.41 16.09 -10.05
N ASP A 220 -0.07 14.86 -9.91
CA ASP A 220 -1.50 14.60 -9.85
C ASP A 220 -2.14 15.19 -8.57
N ILE A 221 -3.31 15.80 -8.71
CA ILE A 221 -3.99 16.47 -7.60
C ILE A 221 -4.41 15.49 -6.49
N SER A 222 -4.72 14.23 -6.84
CA SER A 222 -5.10 13.21 -5.87
C SER A 222 -3.93 12.85 -4.96
N ARG A 223 -2.71 12.76 -5.52
CA ARG A 223 -1.46 12.48 -4.79
C ARG A 223 -1.13 13.60 -3.82
N PHE A 224 -1.26 14.86 -4.25
CA PHE A 224 -1.08 16.02 -3.38
C PHE A 224 -2.14 16.07 -2.26
N GLY A 225 -3.40 15.78 -2.56
CA GLY A 225 -4.45 15.67 -1.54
C GLY A 225 -4.18 14.57 -0.52
N ASN A 226 -3.71 13.40 -0.96
CA ASN A 226 -3.36 12.30 -0.06
C ASN A 226 -2.12 12.60 0.79
N TYR A 227 -1.12 13.30 0.25
CA TYR A 227 0.02 13.80 1.02
C TYR A 227 -0.42 14.59 2.26
N HIS A 228 -1.31 15.57 2.07
CA HIS A 228 -1.84 16.36 3.20
C HIS A 228 -2.69 15.53 4.16
N ARG A 229 -3.55 14.63 3.66
CA ARG A 229 -4.33 13.71 4.49
C ARG A 229 -3.44 12.82 5.37
N ILE A 230 -2.30 12.35 4.85
CA ILE A 230 -1.32 11.58 5.61
C ILE A 230 -0.75 12.44 6.74
N LEU A 231 -0.28 13.65 6.44
CA LEU A 231 0.27 14.57 7.44
C LEU A 231 -0.75 14.94 8.54
N GLU A 232 -1.99 15.25 8.17
CA GLU A 232 -3.07 15.55 9.11
C GLU A 232 -3.35 14.36 10.04
N SER A 233 -3.42 13.14 9.47
CA SER A 233 -3.65 11.94 10.28
C SER A 233 -2.54 11.69 11.31
N MET A 234 -1.29 12.03 10.99
CA MET A 234 -0.17 11.91 11.91
C MET A 234 -0.27 12.91 13.06
N ALA A 235 -0.71 14.14 12.77
CA ALA A 235 -0.93 15.15 13.80
C ALA A 235 -2.04 14.74 14.78
N GLN A 236 -3.15 14.20 14.27
CA GLN A 236 -4.26 13.73 15.12
C GLN A 236 -3.85 12.59 16.06
N VAL A 237 -3.00 11.66 15.60
CA VAL A 237 -2.50 10.55 16.42
C VAL A 237 -1.53 11.05 17.51
N LYS A 238 -0.65 12.01 17.20
CA LYS A 238 0.24 12.64 18.19
C LYS A 238 -0.57 13.29 19.34
N THR A 239 -1.67 13.97 19.02
CA THR A 239 -2.55 14.59 20.03
C THR A 239 -3.20 13.57 20.96
N ARG A 240 -3.68 12.44 20.44
CA ARG A 240 -4.30 11.38 21.25
C ARG A 240 -3.31 10.72 22.22
N LYS A 241 -2.07 10.48 21.79
CA LYS A 241 -1.01 9.92 22.66
C LYS A 241 -0.61 10.87 23.78
N ASN A 242 -0.56 12.17 23.50
CA ASN A 242 -0.23 13.17 24.52
C ASN A 242 -1.31 13.26 25.61
N PHE A 243 -2.58 13.08 25.25
CA PHE A 243 -3.68 13.04 26.21
C PHE A 243 -3.63 11.79 27.12
N SER A 244 -3.37 10.61 26.56
CA SER A 244 -3.28 9.37 27.34
C SER A 244 -2.06 9.33 28.26
N ALA A 245 -0.98 10.05 27.94
CA ALA A 245 0.22 10.14 28.78
C ALA A 245 0.13 11.21 29.88
N SER A 246 -0.90 12.06 29.86
CA SER A 246 -1.12 13.13 30.85
C SER A 246 -2.16 12.77 31.93
N GLU A 247 -2.71 11.55 31.90
CA GLU A 247 -3.67 11.04 32.88
C GLU A 247 -3.08 9.99 33.86
N ASP A 248 -1.76 9.76 33.83
CA ASP A 248 -1.02 8.93 34.79
C ASP A 248 -0.20 9.77 35.79
#